data_AF-A0A2M7UU24-F1
#
_entry.id   AF-A0A2M7UU24-F1
#
_cell.length_a   1.000
_cell.length_b   1.000
_cell.length_c   1.000
_cell.angle_alpha   90.00
_cell.angle_beta   90.00
_cell.angle_gamma   90.00
#
_symmetry.space_group_name_H-M   'P 1'
#
loop_
_entity.id
_entity.type
_entity.pdbx_description
1 polymer ?
#
loop_
_entity_poly.entity_id
_entity_poly.type
_entity_poly.pdbx_seq_one_letter_code
_entity_poly.pdbx_strand_id
1 'polypeptide(L)'
;MVKKFLKISLFAGILGFFIFGAGFSFAVSAPTGLTPCGGEQPLAVMLDWDDAAVHHYELYYKKTDETNWQDRYPSISQYQVTGLSPGQNYEWYVVSCGNAECSDKAQSGACSFITQQLAPPPGDGNGGNGGDNSPVDLTNPLQAKTLQEAIDAFVKFLFYLAMAVAPILIVYAGFLILTAGGDATKIKKARQIILWTLIAVAIILFAKGFPALIKGALGG
;
A
#
# COMPACT_ATOMS: atom_id res chain seq x y z
N MET A 1 12.19 21.66 17.62
CA MET A 1 11.20 20.59 17.92
C MET A 1 10.22 21.10 18.95
N VAL A 2 8.97 20.65 18.92
CA VAL A 2 7.85 21.02 19.82
C VAL A 2 7.09 22.30 19.41
N LYS A 3 6.21 22.18 18.40
CA LYS A 3 5.14 23.18 18.15
C LYS A 3 3.84 22.61 17.58
N LYS A 4 3.52 21.32 17.80
CA LYS A 4 2.29 20.68 17.26
C LYS A 4 1.42 19.97 18.31
N PHE A 5 1.48 20.35 19.60
CA PHE A 5 0.79 19.60 20.67
C PHE A 5 -0.21 20.39 21.54
N LEU A 6 -0.76 21.52 21.07
CA LEU A 6 -1.70 22.29 21.89
C LEU A 6 -2.88 22.86 21.11
N LYS A 7 -3.88 22.03 20.79
CA LYS A 7 -5.29 22.44 20.61
C LYS A 7 -6.23 21.33 21.08
N ILE A 8 -6.19 21.05 22.38
CA ILE A 8 -7.33 20.53 23.14
C ILE A 8 -7.79 21.70 24.01
N SER A 9 -9.04 22.15 23.80
CA SER A 9 -10.00 22.60 24.82
C SER A 9 -10.94 23.72 24.32
N LEU A 10 -12.24 23.48 24.53
CA LEU A 10 -13.33 24.44 24.81
C LEU A 10 -13.85 25.37 23.69
N PHE A 11 -15.03 25.00 23.16
CA PHE A 11 -16.16 25.93 23.07
C PHE A 11 -17.45 25.19 23.47
N ALA A 12 -18.04 25.59 24.59
CA ALA A 12 -19.34 25.15 25.09
C ALA A 12 -20.29 26.36 25.20
N GLY A 13 -21.60 26.14 25.00
CA GLY A 13 -22.68 27.08 25.33
C GLY A 13 -23.49 27.53 24.10
N ILE A 14 -24.61 26.90 23.67
CA ILE A 14 -25.94 26.66 24.26
C ILE A 14 -26.97 27.80 24.00
N LEU A 15 -28.18 27.37 23.56
CA LEU A 15 -29.55 27.93 23.67
C LEU A 15 -30.13 28.82 22.53
N GLY A 16 -31.18 28.30 21.86
CA GLY A 16 -32.13 29.09 21.07
C GLY A 16 -33.10 28.34 20.15
N PHE A 17 -34.14 27.69 20.72
CA PHE A 17 -35.53 27.58 20.23
C PHE A 17 -35.90 27.14 18.77
N PHE A 18 -36.45 25.92 18.66
CA PHE A 18 -37.73 25.50 18.04
C PHE A 18 -38.09 25.80 16.55
N ILE A 19 -38.47 24.70 15.85
CA ILE A 19 -39.31 24.52 14.62
C ILE A 19 -38.80 25.14 13.29
N PHE A 20 -38.70 24.46 12.14
CA PHE A 20 -39.51 23.42 11.48
C PHE A 20 -38.60 22.48 10.65
N GLY A 21 -39.12 21.33 10.25
CA GLY A 21 -38.42 20.26 9.54
C GLY A 21 -37.52 20.69 8.36
N ALA A 22 -36.23 20.47 8.53
CA ALA A 22 -35.32 20.06 7.48
C ALA A 22 -34.42 19.00 8.13
N GLY A 23 -34.36 17.81 7.53
CA GLY A 23 -33.45 16.78 8.03
C GLY A 23 -32.03 17.34 8.07
N PHE A 24 -31.44 17.40 9.26
CA PHE A 24 -29.99 17.55 9.38
C PHE A 24 -29.40 16.26 8.83
N SER A 25 -29.09 16.28 7.53
CA SER A 25 -28.30 15.24 6.91
C SER A 25 -26.92 15.32 7.54
N PHE A 26 -26.48 14.25 8.21
CA PHE A 26 -25.08 14.09 8.61
C PHE A 26 -24.25 13.81 7.35
N ALA A 27 -24.23 14.76 6.41
CA ALA A 27 -23.38 14.65 5.24
C ALA A 27 -21.93 14.76 5.73
N VAL A 28 -21.12 13.77 5.37
CA VAL A 28 -19.69 13.79 5.64
C VAL A 28 -19.09 15.10 5.12
N SER A 29 -18.20 15.73 5.90
CA SER A 29 -17.59 17.01 5.52
C SER A 29 -16.37 16.79 4.64
N ALA A 30 -16.21 17.61 3.61
CA ALA A 30 -15.03 17.56 2.74
C ALA A 30 -13.72 17.73 3.55
N PRO A 31 -12.65 16.96 3.25
CA PRO A 31 -11.34 17.17 3.85
C PRO A 31 -10.82 18.60 3.61
N THR A 32 -10.20 19.19 4.61
CA THR A 32 -9.60 20.54 4.55
C THR A 32 -8.12 20.50 4.94
N GLY A 33 -7.42 21.62 4.87
CA GLY A 33 -6.01 21.68 5.29
C GLY A 33 -5.06 20.86 4.42
N LEU A 34 -5.39 20.64 3.14
CA LEU A 34 -4.54 19.89 2.23
C LEU A 34 -3.14 20.51 2.16
N THR A 35 -2.12 19.68 2.34
CA THR A 35 -0.73 20.07 2.16
C THR A 35 0.04 18.93 1.51
N PRO A 36 0.90 19.21 0.51
CA PRO A 36 1.22 20.50 -0.08
C PRO A 36 0.23 20.92 -1.19
N CYS A 37 -0.15 22.20 -1.18
CA CYS A 37 -0.89 22.87 -2.26
C CYS A 37 -0.02 23.88 -3.00
N GLY A 38 1.20 23.47 -3.32
CA GLY A 38 2.17 24.25 -4.07
C GLY A 38 3.61 23.97 -3.65
N GLY A 39 4.55 24.59 -4.37
CA GLY A 39 5.98 24.50 -4.08
C GLY A 39 6.64 23.23 -4.62
N GLU A 40 7.97 23.24 -4.54
CA GLU A 40 8.81 22.13 -4.99
C GLU A 40 8.98 21.07 -3.89
N GLN A 41 8.53 19.86 -4.19
CA GLN A 41 8.51 18.73 -3.28
C GLN A 41 9.54 17.68 -3.70
N PRO A 42 10.16 16.95 -2.76
CA PRO A 42 11.04 15.83 -3.11
C PRO A 42 10.27 14.74 -3.88
N LEU A 43 11.00 13.81 -4.52
CA LEU A 43 10.42 12.67 -5.26
C LEU A 43 9.60 11.70 -4.37
N ALA A 44 9.64 11.90 -3.06
CA ALA A 44 8.80 11.26 -2.05
C ALA A 44 8.09 12.32 -1.21
N VAL A 45 6.84 12.64 -1.56
CA VAL A 45 6.05 13.70 -0.92
C VAL A 45 5.10 13.12 0.12
N MET A 46 4.97 13.80 1.25
CA MET A 46 3.92 13.51 2.24
C MET A 46 2.71 14.39 1.94
N LEU A 47 1.59 13.76 1.63
CA LEU A 47 0.30 14.41 1.48
C LEU A 47 -0.43 14.32 2.82
N ASP A 48 -0.77 15.45 3.42
CA ASP A 48 -1.41 15.57 4.74
C ASP A 48 -2.67 16.41 4.61
N TRP A 49 -3.71 16.07 5.36
CA TRP A 49 -4.96 16.81 5.45
C TRP A 49 -5.51 16.77 6.87
N ASP A 50 -6.42 17.69 7.17
CA ASP A 50 -7.08 17.73 8.46
C ASP A 50 -8.02 16.52 8.60
N ASP A 51 -7.87 15.81 9.72
CA ASP A 51 -8.68 14.63 10.01
C ASP A 51 -10.14 15.01 10.24
N ALA A 52 -11.01 14.48 9.38
CA ALA A 52 -12.46 14.60 9.43
C ALA A 52 -13.12 13.51 10.30
N ALA A 53 -12.35 12.63 10.96
CA ALA A 53 -12.83 11.54 11.81
C ALA A 53 -13.84 10.61 11.11
N VAL A 54 -13.51 10.22 9.87
CA VAL A 54 -14.34 9.38 9.01
C VAL A 54 -13.86 7.93 8.99
N HIS A 55 -14.59 7.02 8.34
CA HIS A 55 -14.26 5.60 8.31
C HIS A 55 -12.96 5.33 7.54
N HIS A 56 -12.77 5.98 6.40
CA HIS A 56 -11.53 5.94 5.61
C HIS A 56 -11.47 7.12 4.62
N TYR A 57 -10.33 7.28 3.97
CA TYR A 57 -10.11 8.28 2.93
C TYR A 57 -9.80 7.61 1.59
N GLU A 58 -10.22 8.24 0.51
CA GLU A 58 -9.78 7.93 -0.86
C GLU A 58 -8.94 9.10 -1.37
N LEU A 59 -7.69 8.82 -1.71
CA LEU A 59 -6.73 9.78 -2.23
C LEU A 59 -6.56 9.54 -3.72
N TYR A 60 -6.73 10.60 -4.51
CA TYR A 60 -6.53 10.57 -5.95
C TYR A 60 -5.42 11.53 -6.33
N TYR A 61 -4.46 11.05 -7.14
CA TYR A 61 -3.41 11.90 -7.68
C TYR A 61 -3.08 11.53 -9.12
N LYS A 62 -2.63 12.50 -9.91
CA LYS A 62 -2.18 12.30 -11.30
C LYS A 62 -1.14 13.33 -11.69
N LYS A 63 -0.40 13.06 -12.76
CA LYS A 63 0.35 14.12 -13.46
C LYS A 63 -0.63 15.02 -14.19
N THR A 64 -0.33 16.32 -14.29
CA THR A 64 -1.14 17.26 -15.08
C THR A 64 -1.21 16.84 -16.55
N ASP A 65 -0.16 16.19 -17.07
CA ASP A 65 -0.08 15.68 -18.44
C ASP A 65 -0.80 14.35 -18.67
N GLU A 66 -1.34 13.74 -17.61
CA GLU A 66 -2.08 12.47 -17.68
C GLU A 66 -3.57 12.68 -17.40
N THR A 67 -4.40 11.88 -18.07
CA THR A 67 -5.86 11.89 -17.90
C THR A 67 -6.33 10.84 -16.88
N ASN A 68 -5.50 9.84 -16.57
CA ASN A 68 -5.83 8.77 -15.66
C ASN A 68 -5.43 9.13 -14.22
N TRP A 69 -6.39 8.99 -13.30
CA TRP A 69 -6.15 9.17 -11.87
C TRP A 69 -5.58 7.89 -11.26
N GLN A 70 -4.63 8.05 -10.33
CA GLN A 70 -4.14 7.00 -9.44
C GLN A 70 -4.86 7.11 -8.10
N ASP A 71 -5.56 6.07 -7.69
CA ASP A 71 -6.33 5.99 -6.45
C ASP A 71 -5.56 5.27 -5.33
N ARG A 72 -5.76 5.71 -4.08
CA ARG A 72 -5.18 5.13 -2.87
C ARG A 72 -6.21 5.20 -1.74
N TYR A 73 -6.14 4.26 -0.80
CA TYR A 73 -7.14 4.12 0.27
C TYR A 73 -6.51 4.21 1.68
N PRO A 74 -5.96 5.37 2.08
CA PRO A 74 -5.37 5.54 3.41
C PRO A 74 -6.42 5.49 4.54
N SER A 75 -6.07 4.85 5.65
CA SER A 75 -6.91 4.78 6.86
C SER A 75 -6.67 5.92 7.86
N ILE A 76 -5.72 6.81 7.56
CA ILE A 76 -5.34 7.97 8.38
C ILE A 76 -5.22 9.20 7.49
N SER A 77 -5.19 10.39 8.08
CA SER A 77 -5.21 11.68 7.37
C SER A 77 -3.88 12.09 6.71
N GLN A 78 -3.04 11.11 6.35
CA GLN A 78 -1.73 11.34 5.73
C GLN A 78 -1.33 10.15 4.84
N TYR A 79 -0.60 10.42 3.75
CA TYR A 79 -0.08 9.39 2.84
C TYR A 79 1.22 9.83 2.16
N GLN A 80 2.22 8.92 2.10
CA GLN A 80 3.46 9.16 1.38
C GLN A 80 3.36 8.67 -0.06
N VAL A 81 3.42 9.58 -1.03
CA VAL A 81 3.52 9.22 -2.44
C VAL A 81 4.99 9.13 -2.84
N THR A 82 5.40 7.98 -3.37
CA THR A 82 6.77 7.69 -3.81
C THR A 82 6.82 7.39 -5.30
N GLY A 83 8.00 7.48 -5.91
CA GLY A 83 8.20 7.15 -7.32
C GLY A 83 7.64 8.20 -8.28
N LEU A 84 7.57 9.45 -7.83
CA LEU A 84 7.16 10.55 -8.68
C LEU A 84 8.27 10.89 -9.68
N SER A 85 7.91 11.36 -10.87
CA SER A 85 8.85 11.79 -11.89
C SER A 85 9.38 13.20 -11.54
N PRO A 86 10.68 13.50 -11.71
CA PRO A 86 11.27 14.79 -11.37
C PRO A 86 10.80 15.92 -12.32
N GLY A 87 10.63 17.13 -11.77
CA GLY A 87 10.24 18.32 -12.54
C GLY A 87 8.84 18.27 -13.14
N GLN A 88 7.94 17.46 -12.58
CA GLN A 88 6.58 17.26 -13.10
C GLN A 88 5.54 17.89 -12.17
N ASN A 89 4.48 18.43 -12.77
CA ASN A 89 3.33 18.92 -12.03
C ASN A 89 2.37 17.77 -11.72
N TYR A 90 2.00 17.68 -10.45
CA TYR A 90 1.02 16.72 -9.96
C TYR A 90 -0.18 17.45 -9.40
N GLU A 91 -1.37 16.91 -9.67
CA GLU A 91 -2.65 17.35 -9.12
C GLU A 91 -3.21 16.22 -8.26
N TRP A 92 -3.75 16.56 -7.09
CA TRP A 92 -4.28 15.61 -6.14
C TRP A 92 -5.47 16.18 -5.36
N TYR A 93 -6.34 15.29 -4.89
CA TYR A 93 -7.45 15.61 -4.00
C TYR A 93 -7.80 14.40 -3.14
N VAL A 94 -8.57 14.64 -2.08
CA VAL A 94 -8.96 13.61 -1.11
C VAL A 94 -10.48 13.59 -0.98
N VAL A 95 -11.04 12.40 -0.82
CA VAL A 95 -12.44 12.16 -0.54
C VAL A 95 -12.55 11.54 0.85
N SER A 96 -13.43 12.10 1.68
CA SER A 96 -13.79 11.52 2.97
C SER A 96 -14.97 10.58 2.82
N CYS A 97 -14.84 9.33 3.28
CA CYS A 97 -15.89 8.32 3.21
C CYS A 97 -16.48 8.04 4.60
N GLY A 98 -17.79 8.28 4.77
CA GLY A 98 -18.50 8.08 6.04
C GLY A 98 -18.79 6.62 6.38
N ASN A 99 -18.74 5.71 5.41
CA ASN A 99 -19.03 4.29 5.57
C ASN A 99 -18.06 3.42 4.72
N ALA A 100 -18.08 2.10 4.94
CA ALA A 100 -17.19 1.17 4.23
C ALA A 100 -17.42 1.14 2.70
N GLU A 101 -18.61 1.51 2.24
CA GLU A 101 -18.98 1.52 0.82
C GLU A 101 -18.73 2.88 0.13
N CYS A 102 -18.27 3.88 0.88
CA CYS A 102 -18.13 5.27 0.44
C CYS A 102 -19.38 5.84 -0.29
N SER A 103 -20.57 5.42 0.15
CA SER A 103 -21.85 5.94 -0.36
C SER A 103 -22.08 7.37 0.11
N ASP A 104 -21.72 7.65 1.37
CA ASP A 104 -21.70 8.98 1.96
C ASP A 104 -20.29 9.54 1.83
N LYS A 105 -20.08 10.41 0.82
CA LYS A 105 -18.75 10.96 0.50
C LYS A 105 -18.75 12.47 0.31
N ALA A 106 -17.61 13.09 0.61
CA ALA A 106 -17.36 14.49 0.30
C ALA A 106 -15.94 14.69 -0.20
N GLN A 107 -15.81 15.44 -1.28
CA GLN A 107 -14.55 15.67 -1.98
C GLN A 107 -13.94 17.00 -1.54
N SER A 108 -12.62 17.02 -1.34
CA SER A 108 -11.87 18.24 -1.11
C SER A 108 -11.71 19.07 -2.39
N GLY A 109 -11.19 20.30 -2.23
CA GLY A 109 -10.57 21.01 -3.35
C GLY A 109 -9.37 20.22 -3.90
N ALA A 110 -9.07 20.44 -5.19
CA ALA A 110 -7.84 19.92 -5.78
C ALA A 110 -6.66 20.83 -5.44
N CYS A 111 -5.53 20.20 -5.12
CA CYS A 111 -4.27 20.86 -4.88
C CYS A 111 -3.20 20.35 -5.86
N SER A 112 -2.25 21.22 -6.20
CA SER A 112 -1.15 20.86 -7.08
C SER A 112 0.20 21.16 -6.45
N PHE A 113 1.21 20.39 -6.83
CA PHE A 113 2.59 20.60 -6.42
C PHE A 113 3.53 20.21 -7.57
N ILE A 114 4.77 20.67 -7.49
CA ILE A 114 5.81 20.37 -8.48
C ILE A 114 6.85 19.49 -7.80
N THR A 115 7.35 18.46 -8.46
CA THR A 115 8.49 17.70 -7.94
C THR A 115 9.79 18.44 -8.23
N GLN A 116 10.72 18.39 -7.28
CA GLN A 116 12.08 18.89 -7.48
C GLN A 116 12.68 18.20 -8.70
N GLN A 117 13.26 19.00 -9.58
CA GLN A 117 14.12 18.46 -10.62
C GLN A 117 15.30 17.78 -9.93
N LEU A 118 15.74 16.64 -10.45
CA LEU A 118 17.00 16.07 -9.99
C LEU A 118 18.06 17.16 -10.18
N ALA A 119 18.66 17.65 -9.09
CA ALA A 119 19.67 18.70 -9.19
C ALA A 119 20.69 18.23 -10.22
N PRO A 120 20.97 18.99 -11.29
CA PRO A 120 22.09 18.65 -12.15
C PRO A 120 23.32 18.54 -11.24
N PRO A 121 24.15 17.50 -11.42
CA PRO A 121 25.35 17.34 -10.62
C PRO A 121 26.12 18.66 -10.61
N PRO A 122 26.73 19.07 -9.49
CA PRO A 122 27.49 20.31 -9.43
C PRO A 122 28.51 20.31 -10.56
N GLY A 123 28.31 21.18 -11.55
CA GLY A 123 29.15 21.26 -12.74
C GLY A 123 30.55 21.68 -12.34
N ASP A 124 31.46 20.73 -12.30
CA ASP A 124 32.88 20.96 -12.42
C ASP A 124 33.15 21.43 -13.85
N GLY A 125 33.55 22.70 -13.98
CA GLY A 125 34.00 23.25 -15.25
C GLY A 125 35.31 22.58 -15.66
N ASN A 126 35.24 21.44 -16.35
CA ASN A 126 36.35 20.94 -17.14
C ASN A 126 35.87 19.98 -18.25
N GLY A 127 36.19 20.32 -19.50
CA GLY A 127 35.88 19.49 -20.65
C GLY A 127 36.62 18.15 -20.59
N GLY A 128 35.86 17.07 -20.53
CA GLY A 128 36.36 15.70 -20.58
C GLY A 128 35.34 14.80 -21.27
N ASN A 129 35.65 14.46 -22.50
CA ASN A 129 34.92 13.51 -23.35
C ASN A 129 34.88 12.13 -22.67
N GLY A 130 33.69 11.55 -22.50
CA GLY A 130 33.52 10.23 -21.90
C GLY A 130 32.12 10.07 -21.35
N GLY A 131 31.17 9.75 -22.23
CA GLY A 131 29.83 9.41 -21.81
C GLY A 131 29.85 8.11 -21.02
N ASP A 132 29.38 8.17 -19.78
CA ASP A 132 28.79 7.02 -19.08
C ASP A 132 27.44 7.46 -18.54
N ASN A 133 26.47 7.53 -19.46
CA ASN A 133 25.06 7.41 -19.16
C ASN A 133 24.78 5.98 -18.66
N SER A 134 25.30 5.61 -17.51
CA SER A 134 24.78 4.45 -16.79
C SER A 134 23.65 4.98 -15.91
N PRO A 135 22.38 4.68 -16.23
CA PRO A 135 21.28 4.94 -15.31
C PRO A 135 21.65 4.37 -13.95
N VAL A 136 21.36 5.10 -12.87
CA VAL A 136 21.41 4.54 -11.51
C VAL A 136 20.56 3.27 -11.54
N ASP A 137 21.22 2.13 -11.59
CA ASP A 137 20.58 0.83 -11.56
C ASP A 137 20.14 0.62 -10.11
N LEU A 138 18.90 1.02 -9.81
CA LEU A 138 18.16 0.43 -8.71
C LEU A 138 18.00 -1.05 -9.07
N THR A 139 19.05 -1.83 -8.83
CA THR A 139 19.00 -3.28 -9.03
C THR A 139 17.88 -3.78 -8.15
N ASN A 140 16.76 -4.12 -8.78
CA ASN A 140 15.61 -4.68 -8.11
C ASN A 140 16.10 -5.84 -7.23
N PRO A 141 15.92 -5.81 -5.89
CA PRO A 141 16.38 -6.89 -5.02
C PRO A 141 15.65 -8.22 -5.29
N LEU A 142 14.62 -8.20 -6.13
CA LEU A 142 13.93 -9.39 -6.67
C LEU A 142 14.48 -9.84 -8.04
N GLN A 143 15.43 -9.11 -8.63
CA GLN A 143 16.03 -9.30 -9.97
C GLN A 143 15.04 -9.51 -11.13
N ALA A 144 13.75 -9.21 -10.91
CA ALA A 144 12.69 -9.44 -11.89
C ALA A 144 12.52 -8.22 -12.80
N LYS A 145 12.62 -8.43 -14.12
CA LYS A 145 12.40 -7.41 -15.15
C LYS A 145 10.93 -7.35 -15.59
N THR A 146 10.12 -8.33 -15.17
CA THR A 146 8.69 -8.46 -15.48
C THR A 146 7.89 -8.99 -14.28
N LEU A 147 6.56 -8.77 -14.28
CA LEU A 147 5.65 -9.30 -13.25
C LEU A 147 5.71 -10.85 -13.18
N GLN A 148 5.92 -11.52 -14.31
CA GLN A 148 6.02 -12.98 -14.35
C GLN A 148 7.31 -13.51 -13.69
N GLU A 149 8.45 -12.86 -13.93
CA GLU A 149 9.71 -13.21 -13.25
C GLU A 149 9.63 -12.92 -11.74
N ALA A 150 8.93 -11.87 -11.33
CA ALA A 150 8.73 -11.54 -9.91
C ALA A 150 7.91 -12.64 -9.21
N ILE A 151 6.86 -13.13 -9.87
CA ILE A 151 6.02 -14.21 -9.35
C ILE A 151 6.82 -15.53 -9.29
N ASP A 152 7.60 -15.87 -10.33
CA ASP A 152 8.41 -17.11 -10.31
C ASP A 152 9.52 -17.06 -9.24
N ALA A 153 10.17 -15.91 -9.06
CA ALA A 153 11.15 -15.70 -7.99
C ALA A 153 10.53 -15.83 -6.59
N PHE A 154 9.33 -15.26 -6.39
CA PHE A 154 8.60 -15.38 -5.13
C PHE A 154 8.15 -16.81 -4.84
N VAL A 155 7.63 -17.52 -5.85
CA VAL A 155 7.25 -18.94 -5.74
C VAL A 155 8.47 -19.81 -5.45
N LYS A 156 9.61 -19.56 -6.09
CA LYS A 156 10.88 -20.28 -5.84
C LYS A 156 11.39 -20.05 -4.42
N PHE A 157 11.30 -18.81 -3.92
CA PHE A 157 11.62 -18.49 -2.54
C PHE A 157 10.71 -19.26 -1.56
N LEU A 158 9.39 -19.22 -1.78
CA LEU A 158 8.43 -19.97 -0.98
C LEU A 158 8.66 -21.49 -1.04
N PHE A 159 9.04 -22.05 -2.19
CA PHE A 159 9.33 -23.47 -2.32
C PHE A 159 10.55 -23.88 -1.48
N TYR A 160 11.63 -23.10 -1.52
CA TYR A 160 12.81 -23.37 -0.70
C TYR A 160 12.51 -23.26 0.81
N LEU A 161 11.74 -22.23 1.19
CA LEU A 161 11.28 -22.06 2.57
C LEU A 161 10.37 -23.22 3.01
N ALA A 162 9.43 -23.63 2.17
CA ALA A 162 8.52 -24.74 2.45
C ALA A 162 9.27 -26.08 2.61
N MET A 163 10.26 -26.36 1.77
CA MET A 163 11.08 -27.58 1.89
C MET A 163 11.86 -27.65 3.21
N ALA A 164 12.28 -26.50 3.75
CA ALA A 164 12.95 -26.44 5.05
C ALA A 164 11.96 -26.54 6.23
N VAL A 165 10.82 -25.85 6.16
CA VAL A 165 9.88 -25.71 7.29
C VAL A 165 8.87 -26.86 7.38
N ALA A 166 8.43 -27.42 6.26
CA ALA A 166 7.43 -28.49 6.23
C ALA A 166 7.79 -29.73 7.06
N PRO A 167 9.01 -30.33 6.96
CA PRO A 167 9.34 -31.50 7.78
C PRO A 167 9.34 -31.17 9.27
N ILE A 168 9.76 -29.95 9.66
CA ILE A 168 9.75 -29.50 11.06
C ILE A 168 8.31 -29.45 11.60
N LEU A 169 7.37 -28.91 10.82
CA LEU A 169 5.96 -28.85 11.21
C LEU A 169 5.30 -30.23 11.30
N ILE A 170 5.66 -31.16 10.40
CA ILE A 170 5.16 -32.54 10.44
C ILE A 170 5.66 -33.25 11.71
N VAL A 171 6.94 -33.11 12.04
CA VAL A 171 7.50 -33.66 13.29
C VAL A 171 6.86 -33.03 14.52
N TYR A 172 6.66 -31.71 14.52
CA TYR A 172 5.97 -31.00 15.61
C TYR A 172 4.53 -31.50 15.81
N ALA A 173 3.78 -31.67 14.72
CA ALA A 173 2.44 -32.24 14.78
C ALA A 173 2.45 -33.69 15.29
N GLY A 174 3.43 -34.50 14.89
CA GLY A 174 3.64 -35.85 15.42
C GLY A 174 3.86 -35.84 16.93
N PHE A 175 4.75 -34.97 17.42
CA PHE A 175 5.00 -34.81 18.86
C PHE A 175 3.75 -34.32 19.61
N LEU A 176 2.96 -33.44 19.01
CA LEU A 176 1.72 -32.94 19.59
C LEU A 176 0.66 -34.04 19.75
N ILE A 177 0.59 -35.01 18.83
CA ILE A 177 -0.30 -36.19 18.95
C ILE A 177 0.20 -37.09 20.08
N LEU A 178 1.50 -37.37 20.13
CA LEU A 178 2.09 -38.27 21.14
C LEU A 178 1.94 -37.72 22.56
N THR A 179 2.03 -36.39 22.73
CA THR A 179 1.89 -35.71 24.03
C THR A 179 0.46 -35.27 24.35
N ALA A 180 -0.53 -35.57 23.48
CA ALA A 180 -1.90 -35.13 23.68
C ALA A 180 -2.61 -35.82 24.85
N GLY A 181 -2.17 -37.02 25.26
CA GLY A 181 -2.74 -37.72 26.43
C GLY A 181 -4.25 -37.99 26.34
N GLY A 182 -4.82 -38.06 25.12
CA GLY A 182 -6.25 -38.22 24.89
C GLY A 182 -7.05 -36.90 24.78
N ASP A 183 -6.43 -35.73 24.92
CA ASP A 183 -7.07 -34.45 24.68
C ASP A 183 -7.43 -34.28 23.19
N ALA A 184 -8.73 -34.34 22.89
CA ALA A 184 -9.27 -34.21 21.55
C ALA A 184 -8.87 -32.89 20.86
N THR A 185 -8.64 -31.82 21.63
CA THR A 185 -8.27 -30.50 21.12
C THR A 185 -6.86 -30.51 20.53
N LYS A 186 -5.90 -31.13 21.23
CA LYS A 186 -4.50 -31.23 20.77
C LYS A 186 -4.38 -32.13 19.54
N ILE A 187 -5.12 -33.24 19.52
CA ILE A 187 -5.18 -34.14 18.36
C ILE A 187 -5.79 -33.42 17.16
N LYS A 188 -6.87 -32.64 17.37
CA LYS A 188 -7.48 -31.84 16.29
C LYS A 188 -6.51 -30.80 15.75
N LYS A 189 -5.78 -30.09 16.62
CA LYS A 189 -4.75 -29.11 16.22
C LYS A 189 -3.63 -29.78 15.40
N ALA A 190 -3.12 -30.93 15.83
CA ALA A 190 -2.07 -31.63 15.10
C ALA A 190 -2.52 -32.06 13.69
N ARG A 191 -3.73 -32.62 13.58
CA ARG A 191 -4.32 -33.00 12.29
C ARG A 191 -4.50 -31.79 11.38
N GLN A 192 -4.95 -30.68 11.95
CA GLN A 192 -5.10 -29.43 11.22
C GLN A 192 -3.74 -28.93 10.69
N ILE A 193 -2.68 -28.94 11.51
CA ILE A 193 -1.32 -28.56 11.08
C ILE A 193 -0.85 -29.44 9.92
N ILE A 194 -1.01 -30.76 10.00
CA ILE A 194 -0.63 -31.69 8.93
C ILE A 194 -1.41 -31.41 7.64
N LEU A 195 -2.73 -31.25 7.74
CA LEU A 195 -3.60 -30.99 6.59
C LEU A 195 -3.25 -29.67 5.90
N TRP A 196 -3.11 -28.57 6.66
CA TRP A 196 -2.72 -27.28 6.09
C TRP A 196 -1.31 -27.31 5.48
N THR A 197 -0.37 -28.04 6.10
CA THR A 197 0.99 -28.22 5.55
C THR A 197 0.95 -28.97 4.22
N LEU A 198 0.17 -30.05 4.13
CA LEU A 198 0.01 -30.81 2.88
C LEU A 198 -0.67 -29.98 1.78
N ILE A 199 -1.71 -29.21 2.13
CA ILE A 199 -2.39 -28.31 1.19
C ILE A 199 -1.43 -27.24 0.67
N ALA A 200 -0.65 -26.60 1.55
CA ALA A 200 0.32 -25.58 1.15
C ALA A 200 1.39 -26.16 0.19
N VAL A 201 1.96 -27.32 0.53
CA VAL A 201 2.93 -28.00 -0.34
C VAL A 201 2.30 -28.39 -1.68
N ALA A 202 1.07 -28.91 -1.68
CA ALA A 202 0.35 -29.25 -2.91
C ALA A 202 0.14 -28.02 -3.80
N ILE A 203 -0.32 -26.88 -3.26
CA ILE A 203 -0.52 -25.64 -4.01
C ILE A 203 0.79 -25.17 -4.67
N ILE A 204 1.91 -25.23 -3.94
CA ILE A 204 3.21 -24.82 -4.49
C ILE A 204 3.64 -25.75 -5.63
N LEU A 205 3.42 -27.07 -5.50
CA LEU A 205 3.70 -28.03 -6.58
C LEU A 205 2.83 -27.77 -7.81
N PHE A 206 1.54 -27.46 -7.64
CA PHE A 206 0.63 -27.10 -8.73
C PHE A 206 1.01 -25.79 -9.41
N ALA A 207 1.38 -24.77 -8.64
CA ALA A 207 1.81 -23.47 -9.16
C ALA A 207 2.98 -23.60 -10.14
N LYS A 208 3.90 -24.55 -9.88
CA LYS A 208 5.04 -24.83 -10.78
C LYS A 208 4.69 -25.82 -11.90
N GLY A 209 3.85 -26.82 -11.61
CA GLY A 209 3.51 -27.90 -12.56
C GLY A 209 2.52 -27.50 -13.65
N PHE A 210 1.54 -26.64 -13.33
CA PHE A 210 0.46 -26.29 -14.25
C PHE A 210 0.94 -25.55 -15.52
N PRO A 211 1.85 -24.54 -15.44
CA PRO A 211 2.39 -23.89 -16.63
C PRO A 211 3.23 -24.85 -17.50
N ALA A 212 3.90 -25.85 -16.89
CA ALA A 212 4.69 -26.83 -17.61
C ALA A 212 3.82 -27.80 -18.42
N LEU A 213 2.64 -28.18 -17.89
CA LEU A 213 1.68 -29.02 -18.62
C LEU A 213 1.11 -28.31 -19.85
N ILE A 214 0.82 -27.00 -19.74
CA ILE A 214 0.31 -26.20 -20.86
C ILE A 214 1.36 -26.05 -21.96
N LYS A 215 2.63 -25.77 -21.60
CA LYS A 215 3.73 -25.70 -22.58
C LYS A 215 4.01 -27.06 -23.24
N GLY A 216 3.94 -28.14 -22.47
CA GLY A 216 4.07 -29.50 -23.01
C GLY A 216 2.93 -29.89 -23.97
N ALA A 217 1.71 -29.43 -23.72
CA ALA A 217 0.55 -29.70 -24.56
C ALA A 217 0.50 -28.85 -25.84
N LEU A 218 1.07 -27.63 -25.82
CA LEU A 218 1.10 -26.71 -26.98
C LEU A 218 2.36 -26.85 -27.84
N GLY A 219 3.30 -27.73 -27.48
CA GLY A 219 4.47 -28.03 -28.28
C GLY A 219 5.59 -27.00 -28.14
N GLY A 220 6.28 -27.03 -27.00
CA GLY A 220 7.61 -26.41 -26.81
C GLY A 220 7.57 -24.92 -26.46
#